data_AF-A0A9D9M0V2-F1
#
_entry.id   AF-A0A9D9M0V2-F1
#
_cell.length_a   1.000
_cell.length_b   1.000
_cell.length_c   1.000
_cell.angle_alpha   90.00
_cell.angle_beta   90.00
_cell.angle_gamma   90.00
#
_symmetry.space_group_name_H-M   'P 1'
#
loop_
_entity.id
_entity.type
_entity.pdbx_description
1 polymer ?
#
loop_
_entity_poly.entity_id
_entity_poly.type
_entity_poly.pdbx_seq_one_letter_code
_entity_poly.pdbx_strand_id
1 'polypeptide(L)' 'VVFFNSIEIYCNSFDITGGVIKAVFFGSIIAVLGCYYGLNSPNGAEGVGKATTKTVVSSIIAICVFNALLTFVLF' A
#
# COMPACT_ATOMS: atom_id res chain seq x y z
N VAL A 1 -3.46 4.65 -34.05
CA VAL A 1 -4.87 4.94 -33.67
C VAL A 1 -5.53 3.76 -32.96
N VAL A 2 -5.36 2.53 -33.44
CA VAL A 2 -5.93 1.31 -32.82
C VAL A 2 -5.54 1.12 -31.34
N PHE A 3 -4.31 1.44 -30.93
CA PHE A 3 -3.85 1.31 -29.54
C PHE A 3 -4.68 2.12 -28.53
N PHE A 4 -4.94 3.40 -28.81
CA PHE A 4 -5.70 4.27 -27.89
C PHE A 4 -7.17 3.86 -27.79
N ASN A 5 -7.75 3.39 -28.90
CA ASN A 5 -9.13 2.92 -28.91
C ASN A 5 -9.32 1.66 -28.04
N SER A 6 -8.34 0.74 -28.05
CA SER A 6 -8.34 -0.41 -27.13
C SER A 6 -8.30 0.01 -25.66
N ILE A 7 -7.50 1.02 -25.30
CA ILE A 7 -7.43 1.49 -23.90
C ILE A 7 -8.78 2.02 -23.44
N GLU A 8 -9.49 2.80 -24.24
CA GLU A 8 -10.81 3.32 -23.88
C GLU A 8 -11.89 2.24 -23.74
N ILE A 9 -11.79 1.14 -24.50
CA ILE A 9 -12.74 0.03 -24.43
C ILE A 9 -12.50 -0.85 -23.20
N TYR A 10 -11.25 -1.11 -22.84
CA TYR A 10 -10.89 -2.00 -21.73
C TYR A 10 -10.71 -1.30 -20.39
N CYS A 11 -10.45 0.02 -20.38
CA CYS A 11 -10.32 0.80 -19.16
C CYS A 11 -11.70 1.28 -18.72
N ASN A 12 -12.29 0.59 -17.74
CA ASN A 12 -13.53 1.04 -17.14
C ASN A 12 -13.22 2.09 -16.06
N SER A 13 -14.13 3.06 -15.85
CA SER A 13 -14.00 4.03 -14.74
C SER A 13 -13.86 3.34 -13.38
N PHE A 14 -14.42 2.13 -13.24
CA PHE A 14 -14.29 1.31 -12.05
C PHE A 14 -12.85 0.84 -11.77
N ASP A 15 -12.03 0.60 -12.80
CA ASP A 15 -10.63 0.19 -12.63
C ASP A 15 -9.80 1.32 -12.00
N ILE A 16 -10.08 2.56 -12.43
CA ILE A 16 -9.44 3.78 -11.92
C ILE A 16 -9.86 4.01 -10.46
N THR A 17 -11.17 4.01 -10.18
CA THR A 17 -11.68 4.19 -8.81
C THR A 17 -11.16 3.10 -7.89
N GLY A 18 -11.09 1.84 -8.34
CA GLY A 18 -10.54 0.75 -7.57
C GLY A 18 -9.05 0.88 -7.26
N GLY A 19 -8.26 1.38 -8.22
CA GLY A 19 -6.86 1.73 -8.01
C GLY A 19 -6.67 2.82 -6.96
N VAL A 20 -7.47 3.90 -7.02
CA VAL A 20 -7.41 5.01 -6.06
C VAL A 20 -7.77 4.54 -4.65
N ILE A 21 -8.84 3.74 -4.51
CA ILE A 21 -9.24 3.17 -3.21
C ILE A 21 -8.10 2.33 -2.63
N LYS A 22 -7.52 1.42 -3.42
CA LYS A 22 -6.36 0.61 -2.99
C LYS A 22 -5.18 1.48 -2.54
N ALA A 23 -4.87 2.55 -3.27
CA ALA A 23 -3.78 3.47 -2.93
C ALA A 23 -3.99 4.16 -1.56
N VAL A 24 -5.22 4.62 -1.26
CA VAL A 24 -5.55 5.23 0.04
C VAL A 24 -5.35 4.22 1.17
N PHE A 25 -5.81 2.98 1.00
CA PHE A 25 -5.62 1.93 2.01
C PHE A 25 -4.14 1.61 2.25
N PHE A 26 -3.34 1.42 1.20
CA PHE A 26 -1.92 1.14 1.36
C PHE A 26 -1.17 2.29 2.03
N GLY A 27 -1.46 3.53 1.63
CA GLY A 27 -0.89 4.72 2.28
C GLY A 27 -1.22 4.81 3.76
N SER A 28 -2.48 4.53 4.14
CA SER A 28 -2.90 4.54 5.54
C SER A 28 -2.18 3.49 6.39
N ILE A 29 -1.99 2.28 5.86
CA ILE A 29 -1.30 1.18 6.54
C ILE A 29 0.17 1.55 6.79
N ILE A 30 0.85 2.08 5.77
CA ILE A 30 2.25 2.51 5.88
C ILE A 30 2.39 3.62 6.92
N ALA A 31 1.49 4.60 6.92
CA ALA A 31 1.52 5.70 7.88
C ALA A 31 1.35 5.19 9.31
N VAL A 32 0.36 4.32 9.56
CA VAL A 32 0.10 3.77 10.90
C VAL A 32 1.27 2.92 11.39
N LEU A 33 1.80 2.02 10.55
CA LEU A 33 2.94 1.18 10.93
C LEU A 33 4.21 2.02 11.12
N GLY A 34 4.43 3.04 10.27
CA GLY A 34 5.52 3.99 10.39
C GLY A 34 5.51 4.73 11.72
N CYS A 35 4.37 5.28 12.10
CA CYS A 35 4.20 5.92 13.41
C CYS A 35 4.39 4.90 14.54
N TYR A 36 3.78 3.71 14.45
CA TYR A 36 3.83 2.70 15.50
C TYR A 36 5.27 2.28 15.83
N TYR A 37 6.05 1.87 14.84
CA TYR A 37 7.42 1.43 15.06
C TYR A 37 8.39 2.60 15.32
N GLY A 38 8.10 3.79 14.80
CA GLY A 38 8.87 5.00 15.10
C GLY A 38 8.73 5.42 16.56
N LEU A 39 7.50 5.45 17.09
CA LEU A 39 7.19 5.77 18.48
C LEU A 39 7.73 4.72 19.46
N ASN A 40 7.77 3.45 19.07
CA ASN A 40 8.32 2.36 19.87
C ASN A 40 9.81 2.10 19.61
N SER A 41 10.52 3.01 18.94
CA SER A 41 11.93 2.81 18.62
C SER A 41 12.82 2.92 19.86
N PRO A 42 13.82 2.04 20.02
CA PRO A 42 14.81 2.16 21.09
C PRO A 42 15.64 3.45 20.95
N ASN A 43 16.09 4.00 22.07
CA ASN A 43 16.95 5.17 22.09
C ASN A 43 18.22 4.97 21.24
N GLY A 44 18.62 6.02 20.52
CA GLY A 44 19.85 6.05 19.72
C GLY A 44 19.65 5.73 18.23
N ALA A 45 20.63 6.11 17.42
CA ALA A 45 20.56 6.01 15.96
C ALA A 45 20.45 4.56 15.45
N GLU A 46 21.08 3.60 16.13
CA GLU A 46 21.00 2.18 15.76
C GLU A 46 19.58 1.62 16.00
N GLY A 47 18.92 2.07 17.07
CA GLY A 47 17.54 1.67 17.41
C GLY A 47 16.54 2.14 16.36
N VAL A 48 16.68 3.38 15.89
CA VAL A 48 15.84 3.96 14.83
C VAL A 48 16.04 3.21 13.50
N GLY A 49 17.28 2.86 13.16
CA GLY A 49 17.59 2.04 11.98
C GLY A 49 16.89 0.67 12.02
N LYS A 50 17.05 -0.07 13.13
CA LYS A 50 16.38 -1.36 13.35
C LYS A 50 14.85 -1.25 13.33
N ALA A 51 14.30 -0.20 13.92
CA ALA A 51 12.86 0.05 13.91
C ALA A 51 12.36 0.28 12.47
N THR A 52 13.06 1.09 11.68
CA THR A 52 12.71 1.37 10.29
C THR A 52 12.70 0.11 9.43
N THR A 53 13.68 -0.78 9.57
CA THR A 53 13.70 -2.06 8.84
C THR A 53 12.50 -2.94 9.21
N LYS A 54 12.14 -3.00 10.50
CA LYS A 54 10.94 -3.72 10.96
C LYS A 54 9.65 -3.13 10.41
N THR A 55 9.55 -1.79 10.34
CA THR A 55 8.42 -1.09 9.71
C THR A 55 8.25 -1.49 8.26
N VAL A 56 9.32 -1.50 7.48
CA VAL A 56 9.24 -1.79 6.04
C VAL A 56 8.80 -3.24 5.81
N VAL A 57 9.41 -4.20 6.51
CA VAL A 57 9.06 -5.62 6.37
C VAL A 57 7.61 -5.89 6.76
N SER A 58 7.17 -5.37 7.91
CA SER A 58 5.77 -5.51 8.36
C SER A 58 4.78 -4.84 7.41
N SER A 59 5.12 -3.65 6.89
CA SER A 59 4.27 -2.94 5.92
C SER A 59 4.11 -3.73 4.62
N ILE A 60 5.19 -4.30 4.07
CA ILE A 60 5.13 -5.11 2.84
C ILE A 60 4.21 -6.33 3.02
N ILE A 61 4.33 -7.02 4.15
CA ILE A 61 3.48 -8.19 4.45
C ILE A 61 2.01 -7.76 4.59
N ALA A 62 1.74 -6.68 5.33
CA ALA A 62 0.38 -6.15 5.52
C ALA A 62 -0.24 -5.71 4.19
N ILE A 63 0.51 -4.98 3.35
CA ILE A 63 0.05 -4.54 2.03
C ILE A 63 -0.25 -5.74 1.14
N CYS A 64 0.56 -6.80 1.16
CA CYS A 64 0.32 -8.01 0.37
C CYS A 64 -1.03 -8.66 0.74
N VAL A 65 -1.31 -8.82 2.03
CA VAL A 65 -2.59 -9.38 2.51
C VAL A 65 -3.76 -8.48 2.15
N PHE A 66 -3.66 -7.17 2.41
CA PHE A 66 -4.71 -6.22 2.07
C PHE A 66 -4.94 -6.08 0.57
N ASN A 67 -3.90 -6.25 -0.26
CA ASN A 67 -4.02 -6.23 -1.71
C ASN A 67 -4.86 -7.41 -2.20
N ALA A 68 -4.60 -8.62 -1.69
CA ALA A 68 -5.40 -9.79 -2.02
C ALA A 68 -6.87 -9.62 -1.58
N LEU A 69 -7.08 -9.14 -0.36
CA LEU A 69 -8.42 -8.89 0.20
C LEU A 69 -9.19 -7.84 -0.63
N LEU A 70 -8.60 -6.66 -0.86
CA LEU A 70 -9.23 -5.59 -1.64
C LEU A 70 -9.46 -5.99 -3.08
N THR A 71 -8.60 -6.84 -3.66
CA THR A 71 -8.82 -7.37 -5.00
C THR A 71 -10.04 -8.29 -5.02
N PHE A 72 -10.15 -9.24 -4.08
CA PHE A 72 -11.31 -10.13 -3.96
C PHE A 72 -12.63 -9.40 -3.69
N VAL A 73 -12.59 -8.25 -3.01
CA VAL A 73 -13.79 -7.46 -2.71
C VAL A 73 -14.20 -6.55 -3.87
N LEU A 74 -13.25 -5.93 -4.58
CA LEU A 74 -13.57 -5.03 -5.69
C LEU A 74 -13.81 -5.73 -7.02
N PHE A 75 -13.16 -6.88 -7.26
CA PHE A 75 -13.16 -7.59 -8.54
C PHE A 75 -13.53 -9.05 -8.34
#